data_AF-A0A3P6SF74-F1
#
_entry.id   AF-A0A3P6SF74-F1
#
_cell.length_a   1.000
_cell.length_b   1.000
_cell.length_c   1.000
_cell.angle_alpha   90.00
_cell.angle_beta   90.00
_cell.angle_gamma   90.00
#
_symmetry.space_group_name_H-M   'P 1'
#
loop_
_entity.id
_entity.type
_entity.pdbx_description
1 polymer ?
#
loop_
_entity_poly.entity_id
_entity_poly.type
_entity_poly.pdbx_seq_one_letter_code
_entity_poly.pdbx_strand_id
1 'polypeptide(L)'
;MNIPKIVLNPTRSVMKESSLDLLLTGCGDRRTVMIEMDGDQVPVDRVEEAIDQGLDATNKLLEAMNELRAQTGKEKASFTQSQFPEDLLDEVRALCEERLYYILTDPTHDKISRDEAIKEVGKDVVSSIPDGDPTLIQSIYRFLTKKALRDLILDNNMRCDGRGLTDFRPITISVDVFKRLHGSSLFQRGQTQVMSTVTFDSPAAAFHSDSISQLLGSQRKKMFMLHYEFPSYATNEISSSRGANRRELGHGALAEKALKHVVPKQFPYSIRLACQ
;
A
#
# COMPACT_ATOMS: atom_id res chain seq x y z
N MET A 1 -28.82 22.12 8.76
CA MET A 1 -28.37 21.30 7.62
C MET A 1 -28.49 19.84 8.04
N ASN A 2 -29.16 18.99 7.26
CA ASN A 2 -29.25 17.56 7.57
C ASN A 2 -27.85 16.95 7.40
N ILE A 3 -27.27 16.47 8.50
CA ILE A 3 -26.01 15.72 8.48
C ILE A 3 -26.29 14.40 7.74
N PRO A 4 -25.57 14.08 6.65
CA PRO A 4 -25.78 12.83 5.93
C PRO A 4 -25.59 11.64 6.87
N LYS A 5 -26.48 10.66 6.83
CA LYS A 5 -26.44 9.50 7.73
C LYS A 5 -25.44 8.45 7.24
N ILE A 6 -24.65 7.86 8.14
CA ILE A 6 -23.84 6.67 7.84
C ILE A 6 -24.75 5.44 7.73
N VAL A 7 -24.58 4.67 6.66
CA VAL A 7 -25.35 3.46 6.38
C VAL A 7 -24.40 2.27 6.33
N LEU A 8 -24.60 1.31 7.23
CA LEU A 8 -23.86 0.06 7.24
C LEU A 8 -24.42 -0.91 6.20
N ASN A 9 -23.53 -1.61 5.49
CA ASN A 9 -23.87 -2.58 4.43
C ASN A 9 -24.96 -2.06 3.46
N PRO A 10 -24.76 -0.89 2.85
CA PRO A 10 -25.76 -0.25 2.00
C PRO A 10 -26.10 -1.10 0.77
N THR A 11 -27.35 -1.03 0.33
CA THR A 11 -27.77 -1.69 -0.91
C THR A 11 -27.16 -1.00 -2.13
N ARG A 12 -27.13 -1.69 -3.28
CA ARG A 12 -26.68 -1.10 -4.56
C ARG A 12 -27.42 0.18 -4.94
N SER A 13 -28.67 0.34 -4.51
CA SER A 13 -29.45 1.56 -4.78
C SER A 13 -28.98 2.72 -3.91
N VAL A 14 -28.75 2.48 -2.61
CA VAL A 14 -28.20 3.50 -1.69
C VAL A 14 -26.78 3.91 -2.11
N MET A 15 -25.96 2.96 -2.55
CA MET A 15 -24.60 3.24 -3.01
C MET A 15 -24.51 4.17 -4.22
N LYS A 16 -25.55 4.26 -5.07
CA LYS A 16 -25.55 5.17 -6.23
C LYS A 16 -25.62 6.64 -5.82
N GLU A 17 -26.13 6.92 -4.63
CA GLU A 17 -26.32 8.26 -4.07
C GLU A 17 -25.32 8.53 -2.95
N SER A 18 -24.48 7.55 -2.59
CA SER A 18 -23.49 7.70 -1.53
C SER A 18 -22.29 8.51 -2.00
N SER A 19 -21.84 9.44 -1.16
CA SER A 19 -20.56 10.14 -1.34
C SER A 19 -19.37 9.37 -0.75
N LEU A 20 -19.62 8.27 -0.03
CA LEU A 20 -18.59 7.42 0.58
C LEU A 20 -18.89 5.94 0.33
N ASP A 21 -17.93 5.23 -0.22
CA ASP A 21 -17.84 3.77 -0.23
C ASP A 21 -16.64 3.39 0.66
N LEU A 22 -16.90 2.80 1.82
CA LEU A 22 -15.90 2.43 2.81
C LEU A 22 -16.04 0.96 3.14
N LEU A 23 -15.02 0.18 2.80
CA LEU A 23 -14.88 -1.20 3.21
C LEU A 23 -13.87 -1.26 4.35
N LEU A 24 -14.32 -1.81 5.47
CA LEU A 24 -13.54 -1.92 6.70
C LEU A 24 -13.48 -3.38 7.14
N THR A 25 -12.29 -3.84 7.50
CA THR A 25 -12.09 -5.11 8.21
C THR A 25 -11.47 -4.82 9.56
N GLY A 26 -12.16 -5.24 10.61
CA GLY A 26 -11.68 -5.18 11.99
C GLY A 26 -11.31 -6.55 12.54
N CYS A 27 -10.49 -6.55 13.58
CA CYS A 27 -10.33 -7.66 14.51
C CYS A 27 -10.65 -7.16 15.94
N GLY A 28 -10.77 -8.09 16.89
CA GLY A 28 -11.22 -7.77 18.26
C GLY A 28 -10.49 -6.58 18.89
N ASP A 29 -11.14 -5.95 19.87
CA ASP A 29 -10.63 -4.76 20.58
C ASP A 29 -10.59 -3.49 19.69
N ARG A 30 -11.57 -3.32 18.80
CA ARG A 30 -11.66 -2.15 17.88
C ARG A 30 -10.40 -1.96 17.02
N ARG A 31 -9.70 -3.03 16.68
CA ARG A 31 -8.47 -2.94 15.88
C ARG A 31 -8.80 -3.02 14.40
N THR A 32 -8.31 -2.04 13.64
CA THR A 32 -8.43 -2.04 12.18
C THR A 32 -7.36 -2.93 11.56
N VAL A 33 -7.78 -3.82 10.66
CA VAL A 33 -6.89 -4.67 9.86
C VAL A 33 -6.74 -4.12 8.45
N MET A 34 -7.84 -3.65 7.84
CA MET A 34 -7.84 -3.14 6.47
C MET A 34 -8.91 -2.07 6.28
N ILE A 35 -8.57 -1.03 5.52
CA ILE A 35 -9.48 -0.01 5.00
C ILE A 35 -9.26 0.09 3.50
N GLU A 36 -10.34 0.06 2.73
CA GLU A 36 -10.39 0.40 1.31
C GLU A 36 -11.54 1.38 1.12
N MET A 37 -11.29 2.53 0.50
CA MET A 37 -12.31 3.57 0.38
C MET A 37 -12.32 4.29 -0.96
N ASP A 38 -13.46 4.88 -1.27
CA ASP A 38 -13.72 5.74 -2.41
C ASP A 38 -14.72 6.81 -1.98
N GLY A 39 -14.33 8.08 -2.05
CA GLY A 39 -15.13 9.18 -1.50
C GLY A 39 -15.08 10.45 -2.34
N ASP A 40 -16.23 11.07 -2.53
CA ASP A 40 -16.37 12.37 -3.19
C ASP A 40 -16.07 13.48 -2.17
N GLN A 41 -14.76 13.75 -1.97
CA GLN A 41 -14.25 14.83 -1.11
C GLN A 41 -14.86 14.85 0.30
N VAL A 42 -15.02 13.67 0.89
CA VAL A 42 -15.63 13.48 2.19
C VAL A 42 -14.74 14.08 3.30
N PRO A 43 -15.29 14.90 4.22
CA PRO A 43 -14.54 15.43 5.36
C PRO A 43 -13.94 14.32 6.24
N VAL A 44 -12.75 14.58 6.80
CA VAL A 44 -11.98 13.57 7.57
C VAL A 44 -12.75 13.10 8.81
N ASP A 45 -13.38 14.01 9.54
CA ASP A 45 -14.24 13.72 10.70
C ASP A 45 -15.41 12.78 10.34
N ARG A 46 -15.96 12.90 9.13
CA ARG A 46 -17.01 11.99 8.63
C ARG A 46 -16.46 10.60 8.32
N VAL A 47 -15.23 10.51 7.82
CA VAL A 47 -14.56 9.22 7.59
C VAL A 47 -14.24 8.54 8.91
N GLU A 48 -13.76 9.28 9.92
CA GLU A 48 -13.51 8.78 11.27
C GLU A 48 -14.79 8.24 11.92
N GLU A 49 -15.90 9.00 11.86
CA GLU A 49 -17.19 8.53 12.36
C GLU A 49 -17.67 7.25 11.65
N ALA A 50 -17.45 7.14 10.34
CA ALA A 50 -17.80 5.95 9.56
C ALA A 50 -16.95 4.73 9.96
N ILE A 51 -15.66 4.92 10.24
CA ILE A 51 -14.78 3.87 10.74
C ILE A 51 -15.24 3.42 12.13
N ASP A 52 -15.56 4.35 13.03
CA ASP A 52 -16.02 4.01 14.38
C ASP A 52 -17.32 3.20 14.38
N GLN A 53 -18.31 3.63 13.60
CA GLN A 53 -19.56 2.87 13.45
C GLN A 53 -19.34 1.52 12.75
N GLY A 54 -18.39 1.46 11.81
CA GLY A 54 -18.00 0.22 11.14
C GLY A 54 -17.34 -0.78 12.09
N LEU A 55 -16.48 -0.32 13.01
CA LEU A 55 -15.84 -1.15 14.04
C LEU A 55 -16.86 -1.70 15.04
N ASP A 56 -17.83 -0.87 15.46
CA ASP A 56 -18.94 -1.32 16.32
C ASP A 56 -19.77 -2.42 15.66
N ALA A 57 -20.07 -2.26 14.37
CA ALA A 57 -20.78 -3.27 13.59
C ALA A 57 -19.96 -4.56 13.44
N THR A 58 -18.64 -4.43 13.21
CA THR A 58 -17.72 -5.56 13.07
C THR A 58 -17.63 -6.35 14.37
N ASN A 59 -17.62 -5.69 15.54
CA ASN A 59 -17.58 -6.38 16.83
C ASN A 59 -18.79 -7.30 17.03
N LYS A 60 -19.99 -6.89 16.63
CA LYS A 60 -21.19 -7.75 16.67
C LYS A 60 -21.05 -9.00 15.80
N LEU A 61 -20.42 -8.86 14.63
CA LEU A 61 -20.13 -10.01 13.76
C LEU A 61 -19.10 -10.94 14.40
N LEU A 62 -18.06 -10.39 15.04
CA LEU A 62 -17.04 -11.16 15.74
C LEU A 62 -17.61 -11.92 16.93
N GLU A 63 -18.53 -11.33 17.70
CA GLU A 63 -19.27 -11.99 18.78
C GLU A 63 -20.03 -13.21 18.24
N ALA A 64 -20.84 -13.04 17.20
CA ALA A 64 -21.57 -14.14 16.57
C ALA A 64 -20.64 -15.23 16.00
N MET A 65 -19.51 -14.86 15.39
CA MET A 65 -18.51 -15.82 14.92
C MET A 65 -17.86 -16.59 16.08
N ASN A 66 -17.60 -15.93 17.22
CA ASN A 66 -17.05 -16.56 18.41
C ASN A 66 -18.06 -17.50 19.08
N GLU A 67 -19.34 -17.14 19.11
CA GLU A 67 -20.43 -18.02 19.57
C GLU A 67 -20.53 -19.27 18.69
N LEU A 68 -20.55 -19.10 17.37
CA LEU A 68 -20.57 -20.22 16.43
C LEU A 68 -19.34 -21.13 16.60
N ARG A 69 -18.16 -20.54 16.79
CA ARG A 69 -16.92 -21.26 17.09
C ARG A 69 -17.02 -22.01 18.43
N ALA A 70 -17.65 -21.44 19.45
CA ALA A 70 -17.81 -22.12 20.73
C ALA A 70 -18.72 -23.36 20.63
N GLN A 71 -19.74 -23.30 19.76
CA GLN A 71 -20.69 -24.40 19.56
C GLN A 71 -20.14 -25.51 18.66
N THR A 72 -19.40 -25.15 17.59
CA THR A 72 -19.07 -26.08 16.50
C THR A 72 -17.63 -25.96 15.97
N GLY A 73 -16.80 -25.15 16.62
CA GLY A 73 -15.43 -24.91 16.19
C GLY A 73 -14.57 -26.16 16.32
N LYS A 74 -13.77 -26.42 15.28
CA LYS A 74 -12.74 -27.46 15.34
C LYS A 74 -11.59 -27.01 16.25
N GLU A 75 -10.97 -27.98 16.91
CA GLU A 75 -9.73 -27.74 17.65
C GLU A 75 -8.69 -27.13 16.70
N LYS A 76 -7.99 -26.10 17.18
CA LYS A 76 -6.90 -25.50 16.42
C LYS A 76 -5.76 -26.51 16.31
N ALA A 77 -5.18 -26.63 15.13
CA ALA A 77 -3.96 -27.41 14.97
C ALA A 77 -2.90 -26.89 15.93
N SER A 78 -2.18 -27.81 16.58
CA SER A 78 -1.02 -27.44 17.38
C SER A 78 -0.01 -26.74 16.48
N PHE A 79 0.40 -25.54 16.89
CA PHE A 79 1.39 -24.75 16.19
C PHE A 79 2.40 -24.26 17.21
N THR A 80 3.64 -24.73 17.07
CA THR A 80 4.76 -24.19 17.84
C THR A 80 5.42 -23.13 16.98
N GLN A 81 5.38 -21.88 17.42
CA GLN A 81 6.10 -20.81 16.74
C GLN A 81 7.60 -21.12 16.80
N SER A 82 8.26 -21.15 15.65
CA SER A 82 9.71 -21.26 15.59
C SER A 82 10.33 -20.07 16.32
N GLN A 83 10.98 -20.34 17.44
CA GLN A 83 11.81 -19.37 18.13
C GLN A 83 13.24 -19.52 17.62
N PHE A 84 13.96 -18.41 17.54
CA PHE A 84 15.38 -18.45 17.25
C PHE A 84 16.12 -19.02 18.47
N PRO A 85 17.13 -19.88 18.28
CA PRO A 85 18.02 -20.28 19.37
C PRO A 85 18.65 -19.02 19.98
N GLU A 86 18.57 -18.88 21.31
CA GLU A 86 19.01 -17.67 22.02
C GLU A 86 20.50 -17.39 21.80
N ASP A 87 21.34 -18.42 21.91
CA ASP A 87 22.78 -18.34 21.67
C ASP A 87 23.11 -17.82 20.26
N LEU A 88 22.42 -18.36 19.23
CA LEU A 88 22.64 -17.93 17.84
C LEU A 88 22.10 -16.53 17.59
N LEU A 89 20.98 -16.16 18.23
CA LEU A 89 20.41 -14.82 18.15
C LEU A 89 21.38 -13.78 18.71
N ASP A 90 21.99 -14.07 19.86
CA ASP A 90 22.95 -13.18 20.53
C ASP A 90 24.27 -13.10 19.75
N GLU A 91 24.75 -14.23 19.21
CA GLU A 91 25.93 -14.25 18.34
C GLU A 91 25.73 -13.40 17.09
N VAL A 92 24.61 -13.56 16.37
CA VAL A 92 24.29 -12.75 15.19
C VAL A 92 24.13 -11.27 15.57
N ARG A 93 23.52 -10.98 16.72
CA ARG A 93 23.36 -9.59 17.21
C ARG A 93 24.72 -8.94 17.41
N ALA A 94 25.64 -9.61 18.11
CA ALA A 94 26.98 -9.10 18.38
C ALA A 94 27.75 -8.76 17.09
N LEU A 95 27.50 -9.49 16.00
CA LEU A 95 28.16 -9.28 14.70
C LEU A 95 27.59 -8.12 13.89
N CYS A 96 26.32 -7.75 14.09
CA CYS A 96 25.64 -6.80 13.20
C CYS A 96 25.11 -5.52 13.85
N GLU A 97 24.85 -5.51 15.16
CA GLU A 97 24.08 -4.44 15.82
C GLU A 97 24.72 -3.06 15.64
N GLU A 98 26.01 -2.93 15.95
CA GLU A 98 26.74 -1.66 15.81
C GLU A 98 26.82 -1.21 14.34
N ARG A 99 27.13 -2.14 13.42
CA ARG A 99 27.22 -1.84 11.98
C ARG A 99 25.87 -1.37 11.43
N LEU A 100 24.77 -2.03 11.83
CA LEU A 100 23.42 -1.62 11.48
C LEU A 100 23.07 -0.25 12.05
N TYR A 101 23.45 0.05 13.28
CA TYR A 101 23.23 1.37 13.88
C TYR A 101 23.87 2.48 13.04
N TYR A 102 25.15 2.35 12.68
CA TYR A 102 25.84 3.36 11.86
C TYR A 102 25.19 3.51 10.48
N ILE A 103 24.87 2.40 9.79
CA ILE A 103 24.23 2.46 8.47
C ILE A 103 22.84 3.11 8.53
N LEU A 104 22.06 2.79 9.57
CA LEU A 104 20.69 3.28 9.72
C LEU A 104 20.62 4.71 10.25
N THR A 105 21.69 5.24 10.87
CA THR A 105 21.78 6.62 11.35
C THR A 105 22.53 7.55 10.43
N ASP A 106 23.18 7.04 9.38
CA ASP A 106 23.85 7.85 8.36
C ASP A 106 22.84 8.39 7.32
N PRO A 107 22.54 9.70 7.33
CA PRO A 107 21.60 10.29 6.39
C PRO A 107 22.17 10.46 4.97
N THR A 108 23.47 10.24 4.78
CA THR A 108 24.13 10.39 3.47
C THR A 108 23.84 9.23 2.53
N HIS A 109 23.39 8.10 3.08
CA HIS A 109 22.93 6.97 2.29
C HIS A 109 21.68 7.31 1.48
N ASP A 110 21.68 6.92 0.20
CA ASP A 110 20.48 6.81 -0.62
C ASP A 110 19.88 5.39 -0.55
N LYS A 111 18.82 5.09 -1.33
CA LYS A 111 18.23 3.74 -1.37
C LYS A 111 19.27 2.66 -1.69
N ILE A 112 20.06 2.84 -2.74
CA ILE A 112 20.93 1.79 -3.28
C ILE A 112 22.10 1.53 -2.33
N SER A 113 22.81 2.58 -1.95
CA SER A 113 23.97 2.49 -1.05
C SER A 113 23.59 1.91 0.32
N ARG A 114 22.40 2.21 0.84
CA ARG A 114 21.91 1.62 2.10
C ARG A 114 21.59 0.14 1.94
N ASP A 115 20.88 -0.23 0.87
CA ASP A 115 20.53 -1.62 0.59
C ASP A 115 21.81 -2.47 0.42
N GLU A 116 22.82 -1.93 -0.26
CA GLU A 116 24.13 -2.56 -0.42
C GLU A 116 24.87 -2.71 0.91
N ALA A 117 24.96 -1.64 1.72
CA ALA A 117 25.61 -1.69 3.03
C ALA A 117 24.97 -2.74 3.96
N ILE A 118 23.63 -2.76 4.04
CA ILE A 118 22.88 -3.78 4.81
C ILE A 118 23.12 -5.18 4.24
N LYS A 119 23.19 -5.34 2.92
CA LYS A 119 23.44 -6.63 2.29
C LYS A 119 24.83 -7.16 2.57
N GLU A 120 25.86 -6.32 2.51
CA GLU A 120 27.24 -6.72 2.81
C GLU A 120 27.38 -7.16 4.28
N VAL A 121 26.79 -6.43 5.23
CA VAL A 121 26.74 -6.87 6.65
C VAL A 121 26.10 -8.25 6.77
N GLY A 122 25.00 -8.50 6.07
CA GLY A 122 24.32 -9.80 6.09
C GLY A 122 25.20 -10.94 5.55
N LYS A 123 25.98 -10.69 4.49
CA LYS A 123 26.93 -11.67 3.96
C LYS A 123 28.05 -11.97 4.95
N ASP A 124 28.60 -10.94 5.59
CA ASP A 124 29.67 -11.08 6.58
C ASP A 124 29.22 -11.84 7.82
N VAL A 125 28.00 -11.59 8.27
CA VAL A 125 27.38 -12.33 9.39
C VAL A 125 27.27 -13.81 9.05
N VAL A 126 26.79 -14.14 7.85
CA VAL A 126 26.66 -15.54 7.40
C VAL A 126 28.04 -16.20 7.27
N SER A 127 29.05 -15.49 6.78
CA SER A 127 30.40 -16.06 6.63
C SER A 127 31.14 -16.22 7.96
N SER A 128 30.79 -15.43 8.98
CA SER A 128 31.40 -15.49 10.32
C SER A 128 30.92 -16.66 11.17
N ILE A 129 29.80 -17.30 10.79
CA ILE A 129 29.21 -18.46 11.47
C ILE A 129 29.13 -19.63 10.48
N PRO A 130 30.28 -20.19 10.04
CA PRO A 130 30.33 -21.18 8.95
C PRO A 130 29.65 -22.51 9.30
N ASP A 131 29.57 -22.86 10.59
CA ASP A 131 28.96 -24.10 11.07
C ASP A 131 27.44 -23.98 11.29
N GLY A 132 26.87 -22.78 11.16
CA GLY A 132 25.44 -22.51 11.35
C GLY A 132 24.62 -22.65 10.06
N ASP A 133 23.30 -22.89 10.19
CA ASP A 133 22.38 -22.90 9.05
C ASP A 133 22.27 -21.49 8.44
N PRO A 134 22.74 -21.26 7.19
CA PRO A 134 22.72 -19.94 6.57
C PRO A 134 21.32 -19.34 6.45
N THR A 135 20.29 -20.18 6.29
CA THR A 135 18.90 -19.71 6.13
C THR A 135 18.34 -19.20 7.46
N LEU A 136 18.68 -19.86 8.56
CA LEU A 136 18.32 -19.45 9.92
C LEU A 136 19.08 -18.16 10.30
N ILE A 137 20.39 -18.12 10.08
CA ILE A 137 21.22 -16.92 10.34
C ILE A 137 20.68 -15.72 9.56
N GLN A 138 20.39 -15.89 8.28
CA GLN A 138 19.83 -14.83 7.44
C GLN A 138 18.46 -14.35 7.93
N SER A 139 17.64 -15.25 8.49
CA SER A 139 16.33 -14.92 9.07
C SER A 139 16.47 -14.13 10.38
N ILE A 140 17.41 -14.52 11.25
CA ILE A 140 17.76 -13.80 12.48
C ILE A 140 18.28 -12.40 12.13
N TYR A 141 19.21 -12.31 11.19
CA TYR A 141 19.75 -11.03 10.72
C TYR A 141 18.64 -10.10 10.22
N ARG A 142 17.73 -10.60 9.37
CA ARG A 142 16.57 -9.81 8.88
C ARG A 142 15.66 -9.35 10.02
N PHE A 143 15.43 -10.20 11.02
CA PHE A 143 14.67 -9.84 12.21
C PHE A 143 15.35 -8.70 12.99
N LEU A 144 16.66 -8.79 13.22
CA LEU A 144 17.44 -7.77 13.91
C LEU A 144 17.53 -6.47 13.12
N THR A 145 17.72 -6.51 11.79
CA THR A 145 17.67 -5.31 10.93
C THR A 145 16.32 -4.59 11.05
N LYS A 146 15.21 -5.35 11.01
CA LYS A 146 13.86 -4.78 11.18
C LYS A 146 13.68 -4.17 12.56
N LYS A 147 14.19 -4.84 13.60
CA LYS A 147 14.14 -4.35 14.99
C LYS A 147 14.94 -3.07 15.14
N ALA A 148 16.20 -3.04 14.71
CA ALA A 148 17.08 -1.87 14.77
C ALA A 148 16.46 -0.64 14.09
N LEU A 149 15.86 -0.81 12.90
CA LEU A 149 15.18 0.30 12.21
C LEU A 149 13.98 0.84 13.00
N ARG A 150 13.22 -0.04 13.67
CA ARG A 150 12.05 0.36 14.47
C ARG A 150 12.47 1.07 15.74
N ASP A 151 13.43 0.50 16.46
CA ASP A 151 13.93 1.03 17.72
C ASP A 151 14.55 2.42 17.47
N LEU A 152 15.33 2.59 16.39
CA LEU A 152 15.84 3.90 15.97
C LEU A 152 14.74 4.98 15.83
N ILE A 153 13.63 4.64 15.15
CA ILE A 153 12.54 5.59 14.92
C ILE A 153 11.82 5.92 16.22
N LEU A 154 11.60 4.92 17.09
CA LEU A 154 10.89 5.08 18.35
C LEU A 154 11.69 5.85 19.39
N ASP A 155 12.99 5.59 19.48
CA ASP A 155 13.87 6.16 20.50
C ASP A 155 14.31 7.58 20.12
N ASN A 156 14.61 7.80 18.83
CA ASN A 156 15.23 9.05 18.38
C ASN A 156 14.26 10.00 17.65
N ASN A 157 13.01 9.59 17.37
CA ASN A 157 12.04 10.34 16.56
C ASN A 157 12.58 10.78 15.19
N MET A 158 13.56 10.04 14.66
CA MET A 158 14.27 10.35 13.42
C MET A 158 14.33 9.11 12.54
N ARG A 159 14.21 9.32 11.24
CA ARG A 159 14.23 8.24 10.24
C ARG A 159 15.64 8.05 9.68
N CYS A 160 15.86 6.91 9.03
CA CYS A 160 17.16 6.53 8.48
C CYS A 160 17.68 7.40 7.31
N ASP A 161 16.89 8.37 6.84
CA ASP A 161 17.33 9.39 5.88
C ASP A 161 17.40 10.79 6.50
N GLY A 162 17.51 10.88 7.83
CA GLY A 162 17.65 12.12 8.60
C GLY A 162 16.37 12.93 8.78
N ARG A 163 15.24 12.49 8.21
CA ARG A 163 13.96 13.19 8.32
C ARG A 163 13.27 12.95 9.66
N GLY A 164 12.53 13.96 10.11
CA GLY A 164 11.54 13.80 11.18
C GLY A 164 10.31 12.99 10.74
N LEU A 165 9.43 12.71 11.70
CA LEU A 165 8.25 11.87 11.51
C LEU A 165 7.24 12.47 10.51
N THR A 166 7.15 13.80 10.43
CA THR A 166 6.19 14.53 9.60
C THR A 166 6.79 15.08 8.30
N ASP A 167 8.10 14.92 8.09
CA ASP A 167 8.79 15.57 6.97
C ASP A 167 8.56 14.83 5.64
N PHE A 168 8.25 15.63 4.62
CA PHE A 168 8.20 15.17 3.23
C PHE A 168 9.61 15.05 2.63
N ARG A 169 9.76 14.16 1.64
CA ARG A 169 10.92 14.18 0.74
C ARG A 169 10.81 15.40 -0.19
N PRO A 170 11.93 15.88 -0.77
CA PRO A 170 11.88 16.90 -1.82
C PRO A 170 10.91 16.50 -2.94
N ILE A 171 10.07 17.43 -3.37
CA ILE A 171 9.09 17.25 -4.45
C ILE A 171 9.43 18.20 -5.59
N THR A 172 9.49 17.68 -6.80
CA THR A 172 9.58 18.49 -8.02
C THR A 172 8.51 18.04 -9.00
N ILE A 173 7.91 19.00 -9.71
CA ILE A 173 6.82 18.76 -10.63
C ILE A 173 7.13 19.50 -11.92
N SER A 174 7.08 18.76 -13.03
CA SER A 174 7.15 19.33 -14.38
C SER A 174 5.87 18.98 -15.13
N VAL A 175 5.36 19.91 -15.91
CA VAL A 175 4.20 19.73 -16.80
C VAL A 175 4.60 20.10 -18.22
N ASP A 176 3.82 19.65 -19.21
CA ASP A 176 4.12 19.85 -20.64
C ASP A 176 5.54 19.36 -21.03
N VAL A 177 5.90 18.18 -20.51
CA VAL A 177 7.18 17.52 -20.79
C VAL A 177 7.31 17.20 -22.28
N PHE A 178 6.19 16.89 -22.95
CA PHE A 178 6.13 16.61 -24.38
C PHE A 178 4.98 17.37 -25.06
N LYS A 179 5.33 18.29 -25.95
CA LYS A 179 4.38 19.14 -26.70
C LYS A 179 3.34 18.39 -27.55
N ARG A 180 3.62 17.15 -27.96
CA ARG A 180 2.72 16.35 -28.82
C ARG A 180 1.65 15.60 -28.03
N LEU A 181 1.81 15.45 -26.72
CA LEU A 181 0.84 14.75 -25.88
C LEU A 181 -0.27 15.72 -25.49
N HIS A 182 -1.52 15.24 -25.36
CA HIS A 182 -2.63 16.08 -24.91
C HIS A 182 -2.38 16.67 -23.51
N GLY A 183 -1.69 15.90 -22.65
CA GLY A 183 -1.14 16.38 -21.39
C GLY A 183 -0.03 15.45 -20.92
N SER A 184 0.98 16.01 -20.26
CA SER A 184 2.06 15.24 -19.68
C SER A 184 2.60 15.89 -18.41
N SER A 185 3.02 15.08 -17.45
CA SER A 185 3.69 15.55 -16.23
C SER A 185 4.70 14.55 -15.72
N LEU A 186 5.78 15.05 -15.10
CA LEU A 186 6.73 14.27 -14.34
C LEU A 186 6.66 14.70 -12.88
N PHE A 187 6.21 13.79 -12.02
CA PHE A 187 6.16 14.00 -10.58
C PHE A 187 7.29 13.24 -9.89
N GLN A 188 8.12 13.95 -9.13
CA GLN A 188 9.18 13.36 -8.33
C GLN A 188 8.92 13.62 -6.85
N ARG A 189 9.10 12.59 -6.02
CA ARG A 189 9.17 12.72 -4.56
C ARG A 189 10.33 11.88 -4.01
N GLY A 190 11.45 12.53 -3.69
CA GLY A 190 12.72 11.85 -3.38
C GLY A 190 13.18 10.98 -4.55
N GLN A 191 13.41 9.68 -4.32
CA GLN A 191 13.77 8.71 -5.37
C GLN A 191 12.56 8.00 -6.01
N THR A 192 11.33 8.42 -5.71
CA THR A 192 10.12 7.91 -6.40
C THR A 192 9.76 8.88 -7.53
N GLN A 193 9.76 8.38 -8.77
CA GLN A 193 9.39 9.11 -9.98
C GLN A 193 8.14 8.48 -10.60
N VAL A 194 7.22 9.31 -11.09
CA VAL A 194 6.09 8.87 -11.92
C VAL A 194 5.95 9.82 -13.09
N MET A 195 5.92 9.26 -14.30
CA MET A 195 5.53 9.96 -15.52
C MET A 195 4.06 9.72 -15.78
N SER A 196 3.30 10.78 -15.98
CA SER A 196 1.87 10.70 -16.28
C SER A 196 1.58 11.34 -17.64
N THR A 197 0.68 10.72 -18.39
CA THR A 197 0.23 11.22 -19.69
C THR A 197 -1.29 11.16 -19.76
N VAL A 198 -1.89 12.23 -20.26
CA VAL A 198 -3.32 12.29 -20.55
C VAL A 198 -3.51 12.12 -22.04
N THR A 199 -4.44 11.24 -22.41
CA THR A 199 -4.89 11.06 -23.78
C THR A 199 -6.41 11.22 -23.83
N PHE A 200 -6.88 12.17 -24.64
CA PHE A 200 -8.27 12.25 -25.03
C PHE A 200 -8.58 11.25 -26.14
N ASP A 201 -9.72 10.59 -26.03
CA ASP A 201 -10.17 9.60 -26.99
C ASP A 201 -11.69 9.76 -27.23
N SER A 202 -12.21 9.11 -28.26
CA SER A 202 -13.62 9.17 -28.59
C SER A 202 -14.49 8.61 -27.44
N PRO A 203 -15.73 9.08 -27.26
CA PRO A 203 -16.67 8.47 -26.32
C PRO A 203 -16.97 6.98 -26.62
N ALA A 204 -16.73 6.53 -27.85
CA ALA A 204 -16.89 5.13 -28.25
C ALA A 204 -15.75 4.24 -27.71
N ALA A 205 -14.55 4.80 -27.56
CA ALA A 205 -13.38 4.12 -27.00
C ALA A 205 -13.32 4.16 -25.46
N ALA A 206 -14.35 4.71 -24.81
CA ALA A 206 -14.50 4.65 -23.35
C ALA A 206 -14.41 3.20 -22.85
N PHE A 207 -13.96 3.02 -21.61
CA PHE A 207 -13.86 1.68 -21.06
C PHE A 207 -15.26 1.06 -20.88
N HIS A 208 -15.42 -0.15 -21.43
CA HIS A 208 -16.60 -0.98 -21.25
C HIS A 208 -16.20 -2.19 -20.40
N SER A 209 -16.99 -2.48 -19.38
CA SER A 209 -16.85 -3.73 -18.63
C SER A 209 -17.16 -4.93 -19.51
N ASP A 210 -16.71 -6.12 -19.13
CA ASP A 210 -17.05 -7.34 -19.86
C ASP A 210 -18.58 -7.58 -19.87
N SER A 211 -19.05 -8.38 -20.82
CA SER A 211 -20.48 -8.63 -21.05
C SER A 211 -21.19 -9.20 -19.82
N ILE A 212 -20.49 -9.98 -18.98
CA ILE A 212 -21.04 -10.57 -17.75
C ILE A 212 -21.18 -9.49 -16.68
N SER A 213 -20.17 -8.64 -16.51
CA SER A 213 -20.21 -7.49 -15.60
C SER A 213 -21.30 -6.47 -15.98
N GLN A 214 -21.53 -6.26 -17.28
CA GLN A 214 -22.64 -5.43 -17.77
C GLN A 214 -24.00 -6.06 -17.42
N LEU A 215 -24.14 -7.38 -17.62
CA LEU A 215 -25.37 -8.12 -17.31
C LEU A 215 -25.68 -8.12 -15.81
N LEU A 216 -24.66 -8.24 -14.97
CA LEU A 216 -24.78 -8.20 -13.50
C LEU A 216 -24.93 -6.77 -12.94
N GLY A 217 -24.94 -5.75 -13.81
CA GLY A 217 -25.09 -4.34 -13.46
C GLY A 217 -23.95 -3.80 -12.59
N SER A 218 -22.78 -4.44 -12.62
CA SER A 218 -21.69 -4.19 -11.67
C SER A 218 -20.76 -3.05 -12.08
N GLN A 219 -20.61 -2.78 -13.38
CA GLN A 219 -19.71 -1.74 -13.90
C GLN A 219 -20.32 -1.06 -15.12
N ARG A 220 -20.46 0.27 -15.06
CA ARG A 220 -20.94 1.11 -16.18
C ARG A 220 -19.76 1.57 -17.05
N LYS A 221 -20.09 2.03 -18.26
CA LYS A 221 -19.18 2.79 -19.13
C LYS A 221 -18.41 3.84 -18.34
N LYS A 222 -17.07 3.79 -18.36
CA LYS A 222 -16.22 4.78 -17.70
C LYS A 222 -15.66 5.76 -18.73
N MET A 223 -16.00 7.03 -18.58
CA MET A 223 -15.45 8.12 -19.41
C MET A 223 -14.06 8.55 -18.94
N PHE A 224 -13.70 8.28 -17.69
CA PHE A 224 -12.36 8.47 -17.14
C PHE A 224 -11.80 7.11 -16.72
N MET A 225 -10.57 6.82 -17.12
CA MET A 225 -9.84 5.61 -16.75
C MET A 225 -8.39 5.97 -16.44
N LEU A 226 -7.84 5.37 -15.39
CA LEU A 226 -6.41 5.43 -15.09
C LEU A 226 -5.76 4.07 -15.31
N HIS A 227 -4.69 4.04 -16.11
CA HIS A 227 -3.83 2.89 -16.28
C HIS A 227 -2.50 3.14 -15.56
N TYR A 228 -2.06 2.18 -14.76
CA TYR A 228 -0.81 2.26 -14.02
C TYR A 228 0.08 1.08 -14.38
N GLU A 229 1.35 1.34 -14.63
CA GLU A 229 2.37 0.35 -14.90
C GLU A 229 3.52 0.55 -13.89
N PHE A 230 4.13 -0.55 -13.44
CA PHE A 230 5.31 -0.51 -12.58
C PHE A 230 6.42 -1.32 -13.25
N PRO A 231 7.18 -0.71 -14.17
CA PRO A 231 8.19 -1.42 -14.93
C PRO A 231 9.35 -1.87 -14.03
N SER A 232 9.93 -3.03 -14.33
CA SER A 232 11.01 -3.62 -13.52
C SER A 232 12.27 -2.77 -13.43
N TYR A 233 12.54 -1.95 -14.45
CA TYR A 233 13.66 -1.01 -14.40
C TYR A 233 13.48 0.07 -13.31
N ALA A 234 12.25 0.32 -12.82
CA ALA A 234 12.00 1.27 -11.74
C ALA A 234 12.64 0.85 -10.41
N THR A 235 12.96 -0.44 -10.25
CA THR A 235 13.71 -0.98 -9.10
C THR A 235 15.05 -1.59 -9.47
N ASN A 236 15.54 -1.34 -10.69
CA ASN A 236 16.76 -1.97 -11.24
C ASN A 236 16.69 -3.51 -11.22
N GLU A 237 15.51 -4.06 -11.50
CA GLU A 237 15.25 -5.49 -11.56
C GLU A 237 14.95 -5.94 -13.00
N ILE A 238 14.92 -7.25 -13.21
CA ILE A 238 14.50 -7.87 -14.48
C ILE A 238 13.24 -8.69 -14.19
N SER A 239 12.18 -8.45 -14.96
CA SER A 239 10.95 -9.25 -14.88
C SER A 239 10.30 -9.39 -16.26
N SER A 240 9.48 -10.43 -16.42
CA SER A 240 8.68 -10.63 -17.63
C SER A 240 7.43 -9.73 -17.59
N SER A 241 7.33 -8.78 -18.52
CA SER A 241 6.17 -7.88 -18.68
C SER A 241 4.95 -8.55 -19.36
N ARG A 242 4.79 -9.88 -19.24
CA ARG A 242 3.72 -10.60 -19.95
C ARG A 242 2.46 -10.72 -19.09
N GLY A 243 1.47 -9.90 -19.39
CA GLY A 243 0.09 -10.02 -18.88
C GLY A 243 -0.28 -8.99 -17.81
N ALA A 244 -1.56 -8.96 -17.45
CA ALA A 244 -2.09 -8.01 -16.47
C ALA A 244 -1.60 -8.36 -15.06
N ASN A 245 -0.85 -7.44 -14.44
CA ASN A 245 -0.36 -7.60 -13.07
C ASN A 245 -1.42 -7.11 -12.06
N ARG A 246 -1.82 -7.98 -11.12
CA ARG A 246 -2.84 -7.66 -10.11
C ARG A 246 -2.46 -6.45 -9.24
N ARG A 247 -1.16 -6.27 -8.96
CA ARG A 247 -0.68 -5.12 -8.17
C ARG A 247 -0.83 -3.82 -8.95
N GLU A 248 -0.48 -3.84 -10.23
CA GLU A 248 -0.60 -2.67 -11.11
C GLU A 248 -2.07 -2.27 -11.28
N LEU A 249 -2.96 -3.25 -11.50
CA LEU A 249 -4.40 -3.01 -11.55
C LEU A 249 -4.94 -2.40 -10.25
N GLY A 250 -4.52 -2.90 -9.08
CA GLY A 250 -4.92 -2.37 -7.78
C GLY A 250 -4.44 -0.94 -7.55
N HIS A 251 -3.16 -0.64 -7.84
CA HIS A 251 -2.62 0.71 -7.74
C HIS A 251 -3.30 1.67 -8.74
N GLY A 252 -3.57 1.22 -9.96
CA GLY A 252 -4.30 1.99 -10.97
C GLY A 252 -5.72 2.32 -10.51
N ALA A 253 -6.45 1.35 -9.97
CA ALA A 253 -7.78 1.56 -9.43
C ALA A 253 -7.78 2.52 -8.23
N LEU A 254 -6.78 2.43 -7.34
CA LEU A 254 -6.61 3.34 -6.20
C LEU A 254 -6.37 4.78 -6.69
N ALA A 255 -5.46 4.97 -7.64
CA ALA A 255 -5.19 6.29 -8.22
C ALA A 255 -6.39 6.83 -9.03
N GLU A 256 -7.14 5.97 -9.73
CA GLU A 256 -8.39 6.35 -10.42
C GLU A 256 -9.42 6.88 -9.43
N LYS A 257 -9.64 6.18 -8.31
CA LYS A 257 -10.56 6.60 -7.23
C LYS A 257 -10.17 7.97 -6.65
N ALA A 258 -8.87 8.23 -6.49
CA ALA A 258 -8.37 9.49 -5.97
C ALA A 258 -8.67 10.70 -6.88
N LEU A 259 -8.81 10.49 -8.19
CA LEU A 259 -8.97 11.58 -9.18
C LEU A 259 -10.37 11.68 -9.77
N LYS A 260 -11.11 10.57 -9.90
CA LYS A 260 -12.36 10.54 -10.67
C LYS A 260 -13.43 11.54 -10.21
N HIS A 261 -13.45 11.90 -8.92
CA HIS A 261 -14.43 12.84 -8.37
C HIS A 261 -14.13 14.30 -8.69
N VAL A 262 -12.88 14.63 -9.05
CA VAL A 262 -12.50 15.97 -9.54
C VAL A 262 -12.53 16.07 -11.07
N VAL A 263 -12.80 14.96 -11.78
CA VAL A 263 -12.95 14.97 -13.24
C VAL A 263 -14.31 15.55 -13.62
N PRO A 264 -14.37 16.52 -14.58
CA PRO A 264 -15.64 17.10 -15.01
C PRO A 264 -16.63 16.07 -15.55
N LYS A 265 -17.87 16.07 -15.04
CA LYS A 265 -18.93 15.14 -15.47
C LYS A 265 -19.36 15.37 -16.93
N GLN A 266 -19.34 16.62 -17.39
CA GLN A 266 -19.70 17.01 -18.76
C GLN A 266 -18.45 17.32 -19.59
N PHE A 267 -17.65 16.29 -19.89
CA PHE A 267 -16.50 16.41 -20.78
C PHE A 267 -16.76 15.68 -22.12
N PRO A 268 -16.46 16.28 -23.29
CA PRO A 268 -16.87 15.74 -24.59
C PRO A 268 -16.07 14.51 -25.05
N TYR A 269 -14.92 14.23 -24.43
CA TYR A 269 -14.04 13.11 -24.77
C TYR A 269 -13.96 12.10 -23.64
N SER A 270 -13.56 10.86 -23.95
CA SER A 270 -13.06 9.96 -22.92
C SER A 270 -11.64 10.37 -22.54
N ILE A 271 -11.28 10.19 -21.28
CA ILE A 271 -10.02 10.61 -20.69
C ILE A 271 -9.29 9.35 -20.21
N ARG A 272 -8.12 9.09 -20.80
CA ARG A 272 -7.20 8.04 -20.36
C ARG A 272 -5.98 8.69 -19.72
N LEU A 273 -5.75 8.41 -18.44
CA LEU A 273 -4.55 8.81 -17.72
C LEU A 273 -3.64 7.60 -17.58
N ALA A 274 -2.49 7.61 -18.23
CA ALA A 274 -1.47 6.56 -18.06
C ALA A 274 -0.38 7.05 -17.11
N CYS A 275 -0.03 6.24 -16.12
CA CYS A 275 1.00 6.51 -15.12
C CYS A 275 2.05 5.38 -15.17
N GLN A 276 3.32 5.76 -15.26
CA GLN A 276 4.47 4.85 -15.32
C GLN A 276 5.51 5.27 -14.29
#